data_AF-A0A7K3Y749-F1
#
_entry.id   AF-A0A7K3Y749-F1
#
_cell.length_a   1.000
_cell.length_b   1.000
_cell.length_c   1.000
_cell.angle_alpha   90.00
_cell.angle_beta   90.00
_cell.angle_gamma   90.00
#
_symmetry.space_group_name_H-M   'P 1'
#
loop_
_entity.id
_entity.type
_entity.pdbx_description
1 polymer ?
#
loop_
_entity_poly.entity_id
_entity_poly.type
_entity_poly.pdbx_seq_one_letter_code
_entity_poly.pdbx_strand_id
1 'polypeptide(L)'
;MLLTFDPATIPSEESERDLWYLSVESGFTASESVFADFCEHLANNLSTTYSDTSSVIALLQNLQTHQEHANVDSQQLNSIFSSWVAKNPDIFFGLRNQEQIWHELSTEFKNAIDLGLCNYDPRHLESLVDEMLVAPQDVDSRRVEGVISVMIRYPLDEGRTIDCVAKLIDIGKKEIHLTLLYNLWRMSQSLGNYEFFVSSYLTIFSHYEAMDKELIRCFMYMLPALTEAEDHLEDRQIDAIKKCLREKLISIPSLESCPEYETQTLINYILTDTENTLNFIHERAEKKRYAHDYRIIPLYRISLLKNVDDCAGLCLIFDDLLVFMNEGLIYREQFFFQLKAVTSVKHQVTGKLCLEEYAKRLLNKGRINDALTLCHTLLLQPQTEETILKILDGAVAAGRKKDIRRMFWNYTWCDAFSFAEGRSPELDRRREVIAHLLSLAPPGGLRATLREELDSIDGRIQTIKKEHEEDLVTRW
;
A
#
# COMPACT_ATOMS: atom_id res chain seq x y z
N MET A 1 29.64 11.93 -25.75
CA MET A 1 30.17 13.22 -25.25
C MET A 1 29.06 13.84 -24.42
N LEU A 2 28.74 13.39 -23.21
CA LEU A 2 29.39 13.42 -21.88
C LEU A 2 28.38 12.64 -20.98
N LEU A 3 28.73 11.98 -19.88
CA LEU A 3 29.60 12.47 -18.83
C LEU A 3 30.88 11.64 -18.71
N THR A 4 31.99 12.33 -18.92
CA THR A 4 33.30 11.97 -18.39
C THR A 4 33.17 11.82 -16.88
N PHE A 5 33.40 10.61 -16.39
CA PHE A 5 33.68 10.38 -14.99
C PHE A 5 34.98 11.13 -14.65
N ASP A 6 34.86 12.25 -13.95
CA ASP A 6 35.99 12.94 -13.33
C ASP A 6 35.98 12.58 -11.83
N PRO A 7 36.93 11.74 -11.37
CA PRO A 7 37.06 11.37 -9.96
C PRO A 7 37.19 12.58 -9.02
N ALA A 8 37.57 13.75 -9.53
CA ALA A 8 37.68 14.99 -8.76
C ALA A 8 36.32 15.61 -8.37
N THR A 9 35.20 15.08 -8.87
CA THR A 9 33.84 15.59 -8.58
C THR A 9 33.11 14.84 -7.46
N ILE A 10 33.74 13.81 -6.88
CA ILE A 10 33.21 13.07 -5.73
C ILE A 10 33.37 13.93 -4.47
N PRO A 11 32.29 14.25 -3.72
CA PRO A 11 32.40 14.98 -2.47
C PRO A 11 33.31 14.23 -1.48
N SER A 12 34.26 14.94 -0.88
CA SER A 12 35.18 14.36 0.10
C SER A 12 34.50 14.04 1.43
N GLU A 13 33.40 14.72 1.76
CA GLU A 13 32.57 14.43 2.94
C GLU A 13 31.57 13.29 2.68
N GLU A 14 31.50 12.35 3.62
CA GLU A 14 30.72 11.10 3.53
C GLU A 14 29.22 11.35 3.33
N SER A 15 28.64 12.32 4.05
CA SER A 15 27.21 12.64 3.97
C SER A 15 26.78 13.24 2.62
N GLU A 16 27.65 14.02 1.97
CA GLU A 16 27.40 14.54 0.63
C GLU A 16 27.62 13.46 -0.43
N ARG A 17 28.50 12.49 -0.16
CA ARG A 17 28.72 11.31 -1.00
C ARG A 17 27.50 10.41 -1.03
N ASP A 18 26.85 10.19 0.13
CA ASP A 18 25.62 9.38 0.22
C ASP A 18 24.45 10.04 -0.52
N LEU A 19 24.31 11.36 -0.41
CA LEU A 19 23.33 12.13 -1.19
C LEU A 19 23.66 12.13 -2.69
N TRP A 20 24.94 12.17 -3.05
CA TRP A 20 25.39 12.05 -4.44
C TRP A 20 25.10 10.66 -5.01
N TYR A 21 25.31 9.58 -4.25
CA TYR A 21 24.94 8.20 -4.62
C TYR A 21 23.42 8.06 -4.83
N LEU A 22 22.61 8.53 -3.88
CA LEU A 22 21.15 8.50 -3.95
C LEU A 22 20.58 9.30 -5.14
N SER A 23 21.25 10.37 -5.54
CA SER A 23 20.83 11.21 -6.68
C SER A 23 21.14 10.58 -8.04
N VAL A 24 22.12 9.68 -8.09
CA VAL A 24 22.51 8.93 -9.29
C VAL A 24 21.65 7.66 -9.44
N GLU A 25 21.21 7.06 -8.34
CA GLU A 25 20.51 5.76 -8.31
C GLU A 25 19.08 5.73 -8.87
N SER A 26 18.43 6.87 -9.15
CA SER A 26 17.06 6.86 -9.71
C SER A 26 16.86 7.72 -10.97
N GLY A 27 17.88 8.50 -11.39
CA GLY A 27 17.79 9.42 -12.53
C GLY A 27 18.67 9.06 -13.74
N PHE A 28 19.58 8.08 -13.57
CA PHE A 28 20.52 7.65 -14.60
C PHE A 28 20.50 6.14 -14.81
N THR A 29 19.31 5.53 -14.90
CA THR A 29 19.19 4.35 -15.77
C THR A 29 19.63 4.82 -17.15
N ALA A 30 20.82 4.40 -17.59
CA ALA A 30 21.09 4.37 -19.02
C ALA A 30 19.84 3.74 -19.67
N SER A 31 19.32 4.32 -20.76
CA SER A 31 18.23 3.63 -21.46
C SER A 31 18.66 2.19 -21.65
N GLU A 32 17.76 1.20 -21.48
CA GLU A 32 18.13 -0.23 -21.50
C GLU A 32 19.06 -0.57 -22.68
N SER A 33 18.92 0.14 -23.80
CA SER A 33 19.82 0.12 -24.96
C SER A 33 21.30 0.45 -24.65
N VAL A 34 21.60 1.51 -23.91
CA VAL A 34 22.98 1.94 -23.59
C VAL A 34 23.66 0.95 -22.64
N PHE A 35 22.92 0.39 -21.67
CA PHE A 35 23.47 -0.63 -20.78
C PHE A 35 23.67 -1.96 -21.50
N ALA A 36 22.77 -2.33 -22.42
CA ALA A 36 22.94 -3.49 -23.29
C ALA A 36 24.19 -3.35 -24.18
N ASP A 37 24.42 -2.18 -24.79
CA ASP A 37 25.61 -1.88 -25.59
C ASP A 37 26.90 -2.01 -24.75
N PHE A 38 26.87 -1.52 -23.50
CA PHE A 38 27.98 -1.69 -22.55
C PHE A 38 28.24 -3.17 -22.24
N CYS A 39 27.19 -3.94 -21.93
CA CYS A 39 27.31 -5.38 -21.65
C CYS A 39 27.87 -6.13 -22.85
N GLU A 40 27.48 -5.78 -24.08
CA GLU A 40 28.05 -6.39 -25.28
C GLU A 40 29.52 -6.03 -25.46
N HIS A 41 29.90 -4.77 -25.27
CA HIS A 41 31.31 -4.35 -25.36
C HIS A 41 32.17 -5.06 -24.32
N LEU A 42 31.70 -5.14 -23.07
CA LEU A 42 32.37 -5.86 -22.00
C LEU A 42 32.48 -7.35 -22.33
N ALA A 43 31.40 -7.98 -22.79
CA ALA A 43 31.40 -9.37 -23.21
C ALA A 43 32.40 -9.65 -24.34
N ASN A 44 32.56 -8.75 -25.31
CA ASN A 44 33.57 -8.88 -26.37
C ASN A 44 35.00 -8.86 -25.81
N ASN A 45 35.28 -7.93 -24.89
CA ASN A 45 36.59 -7.85 -24.23
C ASN A 45 36.86 -9.12 -23.40
N LEU A 46 35.91 -9.53 -22.57
CA LEU A 46 36.00 -10.76 -21.77
C LEU A 46 36.21 -11.99 -22.65
N SER A 47 35.48 -12.09 -23.77
CA SER A 47 35.62 -13.19 -24.74
C SER A 47 36.99 -13.24 -25.41
N THR A 48 37.63 -12.08 -25.60
CA THR A 48 38.96 -11.99 -26.20
C THR A 48 40.05 -12.32 -25.18
N THR A 49 39.89 -11.87 -23.93
CA THR A 49 40.87 -12.06 -22.86
C THR A 49 40.79 -13.45 -22.21
N TYR A 50 39.59 -13.99 -22.07
CA TYR A 50 39.28 -15.28 -21.43
C TYR A 50 38.58 -16.18 -22.45
N SER A 51 39.39 -16.76 -23.34
CA SER A 51 38.92 -17.49 -24.54
C SER A 51 38.76 -18.99 -24.34
N ASP A 52 39.00 -19.50 -23.13
CA ASP A 52 38.88 -20.92 -22.79
C ASP A 52 38.28 -21.12 -21.39
N THR A 53 37.77 -22.32 -21.11
CA THR A 53 37.11 -22.63 -19.84
C THR A 53 38.02 -22.40 -18.63
N SER A 54 39.33 -22.70 -18.73
CA SER A 54 40.26 -22.58 -17.60
C SER A 54 40.52 -21.12 -17.25
N SER A 55 40.65 -20.24 -18.26
CA SER A 55 40.84 -18.81 -18.04
C SER A 55 39.58 -18.15 -17.48
N VAL A 56 38.38 -18.58 -17.91
CA VAL A 56 37.11 -18.15 -17.31
C VAL A 56 37.02 -18.59 -15.84
N ILE A 57 37.34 -19.84 -15.50
CA ILE A 57 37.32 -20.34 -14.11
C ILE A 57 38.24 -19.50 -13.22
N ALA A 58 39.47 -19.25 -13.68
CA ALA A 58 40.45 -18.47 -12.92
C ALA A 58 39.94 -17.04 -12.66
N LEU A 59 39.24 -16.44 -13.63
CA LEU A 59 38.59 -15.14 -13.43
C LEU A 59 37.48 -15.23 -12.39
N LEU A 60 36.56 -16.19 -12.52
CA LEU A 60 35.41 -16.30 -11.60
C LEU A 60 35.87 -16.55 -10.16
N GLN A 61 36.85 -17.41 -9.94
CA GLN A 61 37.44 -17.67 -8.62
C GLN A 61 38.10 -16.40 -8.03
N ASN A 62 38.80 -15.64 -8.87
CA ASN A 62 39.39 -14.36 -8.46
C ASN A 62 38.30 -13.33 -8.10
N LEU A 63 37.28 -13.18 -8.94
CA LEU A 63 36.16 -12.29 -8.66
C LEU A 63 35.41 -12.70 -7.38
N GLN A 64 35.26 -13.99 -7.13
CA GLN A 64 34.61 -14.51 -5.92
C GLN A 64 35.36 -14.08 -4.64
N THR A 65 36.70 -14.09 -4.62
CA THR A 65 37.47 -13.55 -3.48
C THR A 65 37.27 -12.04 -3.25
N HIS A 66 36.90 -11.28 -4.29
CA HIS A 66 36.60 -9.85 -4.17
C HIS A 66 35.12 -9.59 -3.88
N GLN A 67 34.23 -10.51 -4.24
CA GLN A 67 32.78 -10.42 -4.07
C GLN A 67 32.37 -10.55 -2.60
N GLU A 68 33.14 -11.25 -1.75
CA GLU A 68 32.92 -11.29 -0.29
C GLU A 68 32.91 -9.88 0.35
N HIS A 69 33.43 -8.86 -0.35
CA HIS A 69 33.58 -7.49 0.14
C HIS A 69 32.74 -6.46 -0.63
N ALA A 70 32.03 -6.87 -1.69
CA ALA A 70 31.28 -5.97 -2.58
C ALA A 70 29.86 -6.50 -2.80
N ASN A 71 28.87 -5.70 -2.44
CA ASN A 71 27.45 -6.00 -2.68
C ASN A 71 27.15 -5.78 -4.17
N VAL A 72 27.48 -6.76 -5.01
CA VAL A 72 27.29 -6.67 -6.47
C VAL A 72 25.80 -6.80 -6.81
N ASP A 73 25.27 -5.85 -7.56
CA ASP A 73 23.90 -5.88 -8.08
C ASP A 73 23.71 -7.11 -9.00
N SER A 74 22.83 -8.01 -8.57
CA SER A 74 22.52 -9.27 -9.27
C SER A 74 21.94 -9.05 -10.67
N GLN A 75 21.22 -7.95 -10.91
CA GLN A 75 20.62 -7.68 -12.21
C GLN A 75 21.68 -7.29 -13.25
N GLN A 76 22.66 -6.49 -12.83
CA GLN A 76 23.80 -6.11 -13.67
C GLN A 76 24.66 -7.34 -13.99
N LEU A 77 24.92 -8.17 -12.98
CA LEU A 77 25.66 -9.42 -13.15
C LEU A 77 24.97 -10.34 -14.18
N ASN A 78 23.67 -10.58 -14.02
CA ASN A 78 22.89 -11.39 -14.95
C ASN A 78 22.94 -10.85 -16.40
N SER A 79 22.93 -9.53 -16.58
CA SER A 79 22.99 -8.90 -17.90
C SER A 79 24.35 -9.11 -18.57
N ILE A 80 25.45 -8.90 -17.83
CA ILE A 80 26.81 -9.12 -18.33
C ILE A 80 27.01 -10.57 -18.75
N PHE A 81 26.62 -11.52 -17.88
CA PHE A 81 26.76 -12.95 -18.16
C PHE A 81 25.86 -13.38 -19.31
N SER A 82 24.64 -12.86 -19.43
CA SER A 82 23.78 -13.16 -20.58
C SER A 82 24.44 -12.75 -21.90
N SER A 83 25.04 -11.56 -21.98
CA SER A 83 25.80 -11.13 -23.17
C SER A 83 27.05 -11.97 -23.41
N TRP A 84 27.76 -12.36 -22.35
CA TRP A 84 29.00 -13.13 -22.48
C TRP A 84 28.75 -14.59 -22.88
N VAL A 85 27.76 -15.24 -22.26
CA VAL A 85 27.32 -16.58 -22.64
C VAL A 85 26.84 -16.62 -24.08
N ALA A 86 26.09 -15.61 -24.54
CA ALA A 86 25.64 -15.55 -25.93
C ALA A 86 26.79 -15.48 -26.94
N LYS A 87 27.95 -14.91 -26.56
CA LYS A 87 29.15 -14.84 -27.42
C LYS A 87 29.93 -16.15 -27.43
N ASN A 88 30.08 -16.80 -26.27
CA ASN A 88 30.89 -18.02 -26.11
C ASN A 88 30.15 -19.16 -25.38
N PRO A 89 29.01 -19.65 -25.93
CA PRO A 89 28.14 -20.58 -25.23
C PRO A 89 28.86 -21.90 -24.88
N ASP A 90 29.73 -22.40 -25.77
CA ASP A 90 30.45 -23.66 -25.58
C ASP A 90 31.35 -23.65 -24.34
N ILE A 91 31.95 -22.50 -24.01
CA ILE A 91 32.80 -22.34 -22.82
C ILE A 91 31.96 -22.54 -21.55
N PHE A 92 30.78 -21.93 -21.52
CA PHE A 92 29.89 -21.97 -20.36
C PHE A 92 29.15 -23.30 -20.23
N PHE A 93 28.77 -23.94 -21.33
CA PHE A 93 28.32 -25.34 -21.29
C PHE A 93 29.44 -26.27 -20.80
N GLY A 94 30.68 -26.06 -21.25
CA GLY A 94 31.85 -26.79 -20.77
C GLY A 94 32.07 -26.62 -19.27
N LEU A 95 31.97 -25.39 -18.76
CA LEU A 95 32.05 -25.08 -17.34
C LEU A 95 30.93 -25.76 -16.54
N ARG A 96 29.69 -25.67 -17.03
CA ARG A 96 28.49 -26.20 -16.38
C ARG A 96 28.51 -27.73 -16.25
N ASN A 97 29.14 -28.41 -17.19
CA ASN A 97 29.29 -29.87 -17.22
C ASN A 97 30.45 -30.39 -16.35
N GLN A 98 31.31 -29.52 -15.82
CA GLN A 98 32.41 -29.89 -14.92
C GLN A 98 31.96 -29.83 -13.46
N GLU A 99 31.28 -30.88 -13.00
CA GLU A 99 30.61 -30.96 -11.69
C GLU A 99 31.46 -30.43 -10.52
N GLN A 100 32.72 -30.86 -10.40
CA GLN A 100 33.60 -30.43 -9.31
C GLN A 100 33.84 -28.91 -9.30
N ILE A 101 34.14 -28.33 -10.46
CA ILE A 101 34.41 -26.89 -10.59
C ILE A 101 33.12 -26.09 -10.48
N TRP A 102 32.03 -26.61 -11.03
CA TRP A 102 30.72 -26.00 -10.89
C TRP A 102 30.36 -25.83 -9.43
N HIS A 103 30.54 -26.86 -8.59
CA HIS A 103 30.25 -26.77 -7.16
C HIS A 103 31.08 -25.72 -6.41
N GLU A 104 32.30 -25.40 -6.86
CA GLU A 104 33.18 -24.40 -6.25
C GLU A 104 32.74 -22.94 -6.49
N LEU A 105 31.92 -22.67 -7.51
CA LEU A 105 31.44 -21.32 -7.82
C LEU A 105 30.40 -20.83 -6.80
N SER A 106 30.36 -19.51 -6.58
CA SER A 106 29.30 -18.87 -5.80
C SER A 106 27.92 -19.04 -6.44
N THR A 107 26.88 -18.98 -5.63
CA THR A 107 25.48 -19.08 -6.08
C THR A 107 25.13 -17.98 -7.09
N GLU A 108 25.68 -16.78 -6.91
CA GLU A 108 25.47 -15.65 -7.82
C GLU A 108 25.98 -15.93 -9.23
N PHE A 109 27.20 -16.45 -9.37
CA PHE A 109 27.74 -16.79 -10.69
C PHE A 109 27.03 -17.98 -11.31
N LYS A 110 26.70 -19.01 -10.51
CA LYS A 110 25.92 -20.16 -10.98
C LYS A 110 24.60 -19.70 -11.58
N ASN A 111 23.86 -18.85 -10.85
CA ASN A 111 22.58 -18.32 -11.31
C ASN A 111 22.75 -17.46 -12.57
N ALA A 112 23.72 -16.55 -12.62
CA ALA A 112 23.94 -15.70 -13.78
C ALA A 112 24.31 -16.50 -15.05
N ILE A 113 25.13 -17.55 -14.91
CA ILE A 113 25.51 -18.45 -16.00
C ILE A 113 24.33 -19.31 -16.43
N ASP A 114 23.61 -19.96 -15.50
CA ASP A 114 22.44 -20.79 -15.79
C ASP A 114 21.38 -19.96 -16.56
N LEU A 115 21.13 -18.72 -16.13
CA LEU A 115 20.21 -17.80 -16.82
C LEU A 115 20.71 -17.38 -18.20
N GLY A 116 22.01 -17.08 -18.33
CA GLY A 116 22.62 -16.78 -19.63
C GLY A 116 22.51 -17.95 -20.61
N LEU A 117 22.71 -19.18 -20.13
CA LEU A 117 22.59 -20.40 -20.91
C LEU A 117 21.14 -20.64 -21.33
N CYS A 118 20.16 -20.46 -20.45
CA CYS A 118 18.75 -20.58 -20.81
C CYS A 118 18.28 -19.49 -21.78
N ASN A 119 18.82 -18.28 -21.69
CA ASN A 119 18.55 -17.22 -22.65
C ASN A 119 19.12 -17.51 -24.04
N TYR A 120 20.25 -18.21 -24.12
CA TYR A 120 20.88 -18.64 -25.37
C TYR A 120 20.21 -19.89 -25.96
N ASP A 121 19.97 -20.93 -25.16
CA ASP A 121 19.28 -22.16 -25.53
C ASP A 121 18.15 -22.47 -24.53
N PRO A 122 16.90 -22.09 -24.85
CA PRO A 122 15.75 -22.29 -23.96
C PRO A 122 15.48 -23.75 -23.57
N ARG A 123 16.01 -24.73 -24.31
CA ARG A 123 15.88 -26.16 -23.95
C ARG A 123 16.56 -26.50 -22.62
N HIS A 124 17.50 -25.66 -22.17
CA HIS A 124 18.14 -25.82 -20.87
C HIS A 124 17.21 -25.52 -19.69
N LEU A 125 16.12 -24.77 -19.93
CA LEU A 125 15.19 -24.35 -18.89
C LEU A 125 14.52 -25.53 -18.18
N GLU A 126 14.17 -26.59 -18.91
CA GLU A 126 13.56 -27.79 -18.31
C GLU A 126 14.50 -28.45 -17.30
N SER A 127 15.76 -28.64 -17.67
CA SER A 127 16.80 -29.21 -16.79
C SER A 127 17.00 -28.34 -15.56
N LEU A 128 17.03 -27.01 -15.73
CA LEU A 128 17.22 -26.07 -14.64
C LEU A 128 16.04 -26.10 -13.65
N VAL A 129 14.81 -26.21 -14.17
CA VAL A 129 13.61 -26.38 -13.34
C VAL A 129 13.66 -27.69 -12.58
N ASP A 130 14.03 -28.81 -13.23
CA ASP A 130 14.17 -30.10 -12.55
C ASP A 130 15.16 -30.05 -11.39
N GLU A 131 16.34 -29.49 -11.62
CA GLU A 131 17.36 -29.36 -10.56
C GLU A 131 16.87 -28.53 -9.38
N MET A 132 16.21 -27.39 -9.67
CA MET A 132 15.64 -26.52 -8.65
C MET A 132 14.58 -27.25 -7.82
N LEU A 133 13.75 -28.09 -8.45
CA LEU A 133 12.69 -28.82 -7.76
C LEU A 133 13.19 -30.06 -6.99
N VAL A 134 14.32 -30.67 -7.38
CA VAL A 134 14.92 -31.84 -6.72
C VAL A 134 15.67 -31.49 -5.44
N ALA A 135 16.27 -30.30 -5.36
CA ALA A 135 17.02 -29.83 -4.19
C ALA A 135 16.46 -28.51 -3.60
N PRO A 136 15.24 -28.51 -3.01
CA PRO A 136 14.56 -27.29 -2.54
C PRO A 136 15.34 -26.46 -1.52
N GLN A 137 16.17 -27.12 -0.72
CA GLN A 137 16.96 -26.50 0.36
C GLN A 137 18.03 -25.52 -0.18
N ASP A 138 18.42 -25.66 -1.43
CA ASP A 138 19.44 -24.82 -2.08
C ASP A 138 18.82 -23.73 -2.98
N VAL A 139 17.49 -23.61 -2.98
CA VAL A 139 16.75 -22.68 -3.83
C VAL A 139 16.61 -21.32 -3.14
N ASP A 140 17.45 -20.37 -3.54
CA ASP A 140 17.29 -18.96 -3.20
C ASP A 140 16.23 -18.27 -4.10
N SER A 141 15.54 -17.27 -3.56
CA SER A 141 14.48 -16.52 -4.25
C SER A 141 14.97 -15.85 -5.54
N ARG A 142 16.23 -15.44 -5.61
CA ARG A 142 16.86 -14.87 -6.81
C ARG A 142 16.93 -15.87 -7.97
N ARG A 143 17.22 -17.14 -7.68
CA ARG A 143 17.24 -18.21 -8.69
C ARG A 143 15.83 -18.44 -9.23
N VAL A 144 14.84 -18.48 -8.34
CA VAL A 144 13.42 -18.58 -8.70
C VAL A 144 12.99 -17.42 -9.59
N GLU A 145 13.31 -16.18 -9.21
CA GLU A 145 12.98 -14.99 -9.99
C GLU A 145 13.57 -15.03 -11.40
N GLY A 146 14.84 -15.44 -11.52
CA GLY A 146 15.50 -15.61 -12.81
C GLY A 146 14.81 -16.68 -13.66
N VAL A 147 14.55 -17.86 -13.09
CA VAL A 147 13.87 -18.96 -13.80
C VAL A 147 12.48 -18.53 -14.28
N ILE A 148 11.69 -17.88 -13.42
CA ILE A 148 10.37 -17.36 -13.80
C ILE A 148 10.49 -16.32 -14.92
N SER A 149 11.47 -15.42 -14.85
CA SER A 149 11.71 -14.41 -15.88
C SER A 149 12.00 -15.05 -17.25
N VAL A 150 12.79 -16.14 -17.27
CA VAL A 150 13.05 -16.91 -18.49
C VAL A 150 11.79 -17.66 -18.94
N MET A 151 11.03 -18.28 -18.04
CA MET A 151 9.77 -18.97 -18.34
C MET A 151 8.73 -18.01 -18.96
N ILE A 152 8.66 -16.76 -18.51
CA ILE A 152 7.75 -15.77 -19.10
C ILE A 152 8.12 -15.50 -20.57
N ARG A 153 9.41 -15.43 -20.88
CA ARG A 153 9.94 -15.14 -22.22
C ARG A 153 9.90 -16.35 -23.16
N TYR A 154 10.22 -17.52 -22.63
CA TYR A 154 10.24 -18.80 -23.34
C TYR A 154 9.41 -19.81 -22.54
N PRO A 155 8.07 -19.79 -22.72
CA PRO A 155 7.17 -20.62 -21.93
C PRO A 155 7.47 -22.10 -22.12
N LEU A 156 7.53 -22.82 -21.00
CA LEU A 156 7.44 -24.28 -21.02
C LEU A 156 6.04 -24.70 -21.45
N ASP A 157 5.83 -26.00 -21.69
CA ASP A 157 4.47 -26.50 -21.83
C ASP A 157 3.63 -26.13 -20.59
N GLU A 158 2.34 -25.93 -20.82
CA GLU A 158 1.42 -25.43 -19.78
C GLU A 158 1.41 -26.36 -18.56
N GLY A 159 1.33 -27.68 -18.79
CA GLY A 159 1.30 -28.67 -17.72
C GLY A 159 2.58 -28.64 -16.87
N ARG A 160 3.73 -28.45 -17.50
CA ARG A 160 5.01 -28.32 -16.81
C ARG A 160 5.15 -27.01 -16.06
N THR A 161 4.66 -25.90 -16.61
CA THR A 161 4.64 -24.62 -15.92
C THR A 161 3.77 -24.69 -14.66
N ILE A 162 2.59 -25.32 -14.78
CA ILE A 162 1.66 -25.57 -13.68
C ILE A 162 2.32 -26.41 -12.58
N ASP A 163 2.94 -27.54 -12.94
CA ASP A 163 3.65 -28.42 -12.00
C ASP A 163 4.80 -27.69 -11.28
N CYS A 164 5.58 -26.90 -12.01
CA CYS A 164 6.68 -26.11 -11.45
C CYS A 164 6.17 -25.09 -10.42
N VAL A 165 5.19 -24.26 -10.80
CA VAL A 165 4.63 -23.24 -9.91
C VAL A 165 3.98 -23.87 -8.68
N ALA A 166 3.20 -24.95 -8.85
CA ALA A 166 2.58 -25.65 -7.73
C ALA A 166 3.62 -26.19 -6.73
N LYS A 167 4.69 -26.82 -7.22
CA LYS A 167 5.77 -27.31 -6.35
C LYS A 167 6.52 -26.17 -5.66
N LEU A 168 6.77 -25.05 -6.35
CA LEU A 168 7.41 -23.88 -5.76
C LEU A 168 6.57 -23.25 -4.64
N ILE A 169 5.24 -23.31 -4.74
CA ILE A 169 4.34 -22.90 -3.66
C ILE A 169 4.43 -23.88 -2.49
N ASP A 170 4.40 -25.20 -2.76
CA ASP A 170 4.42 -26.21 -1.69
C ASP A 170 5.74 -26.20 -0.88
N ILE A 171 6.89 -26.06 -1.56
CA ILE A 171 8.21 -26.07 -0.90
C ILE A 171 8.66 -24.67 -0.45
N GLY A 172 7.98 -23.64 -0.94
CA GLY A 172 8.38 -22.25 -0.82
C GLY A 172 8.34 -21.73 0.61
N LYS A 173 9.35 -20.94 0.97
CA LYS A 173 9.26 -20.01 2.10
C LYS A 173 8.72 -18.66 1.61
N LYS A 174 8.58 -17.73 2.53
CA LYS A 174 7.96 -16.44 2.27
C LYS A 174 8.62 -15.66 1.14
N GLU A 175 9.93 -15.70 1.03
CA GLU A 175 10.67 -15.00 -0.02
C GLU A 175 10.28 -15.54 -1.41
N ILE A 176 10.19 -16.87 -1.56
CA ILE A 176 9.75 -17.53 -2.78
C ILE A 176 8.29 -17.19 -3.08
N HIS A 177 7.41 -17.24 -2.08
CA HIS A 177 6.01 -16.85 -2.24
C HIS A 177 5.87 -15.41 -2.72
N LEU A 178 6.61 -14.46 -2.15
CA LEU A 178 6.59 -13.06 -2.60
C LEU A 178 7.07 -12.92 -4.05
N THR A 179 8.16 -13.62 -4.42
CA THR A 179 8.65 -13.67 -5.80
C THR A 179 7.60 -14.23 -6.76
N LEU A 180 6.88 -15.28 -6.36
CA LEU A 180 5.77 -15.83 -7.14
C LEU A 180 4.63 -14.82 -7.27
N LEU A 181 4.13 -14.25 -6.17
CA LEU A 181 3.04 -13.27 -6.18
C LEU A 181 3.32 -12.10 -7.14
N TYR A 182 4.56 -11.62 -7.18
CA TYR A 182 5.01 -10.55 -8.07
C TYR A 182 4.95 -10.94 -9.56
N ASN A 183 5.23 -12.20 -9.89
CA ASN A 183 5.41 -12.65 -11.28
C ASN A 183 4.25 -13.46 -11.87
N LEU A 184 3.37 -14.04 -11.04
CA LEU A 184 2.26 -14.90 -11.48
C LEU A 184 1.38 -14.22 -12.54
N TRP A 185 1.16 -12.91 -12.44
CA TRP A 185 0.43 -12.16 -13.46
C TRP A 185 1.07 -12.24 -14.85
N ARG A 186 2.37 -11.96 -14.92
CA ARG A 186 3.11 -11.96 -16.20
C ARG A 186 3.10 -13.34 -16.82
N MET A 187 3.15 -14.38 -15.98
CA MET A 187 2.99 -15.77 -16.43
C MET A 187 1.56 -16.04 -16.93
N SER A 188 0.53 -15.48 -16.29
CA SER A 188 -0.86 -15.66 -16.72
C SER A 188 -1.17 -15.12 -18.09
N GLN A 189 -0.61 -13.96 -18.43
CA GLN A 189 -0.74 -13.35 -19.75
C GLN A 189 -0.08 -14.20 -20.84
N SER A 190 1.05 -14.83 -20.50
CA SER A 190 1.78 -15.70 -21.43
C SER A 190 1.02 -17.00 -21.73
N LEU A 191 0.38 -17.61 -20.72
CA LEU A 191 -0.30 -18.90 -20.86
C LEU A 191 -1.79 -18.80 -21.20
N GLY A 192 -2.45 -17.66 -20.90
CA GLY A 192 -3.90 -17.49 -21.08
C GLY A 192 -4.78 -18.29 -20.11
N ASN A 193 -4.21 -18.88 -19.05
CA ASN A 193 -4.93 -19.72 -18.08
C ASN A 193 -5.14 -18.99 -16.75
N TYR A 194 -6.06 -18.02 -16.71
CA TYR A 194 -6.31 -17.19 -15.52
C TYR A 194 -6.76 -17.99 -14.28
N GLU A 195 -7.49 -19.09 -14.45
CA GLU A 195 -7.97 -19.93 -13.36
C GLU A 195 -6.81 -20.53 -12.54
N PHE A 196 -5.77 -21.03 -13.22
CA PHE A 196 -4.59 -21.57 -12.54
C PHE A 196 -3.90 -20.51 -11.68
N PHE A 197 -3.78 -19.27 -12.17
CA PHE A 197 -3.11 -18.21 -11.44
C PHE A 197 -3.92 -17.72 -10.25
N VAL A 198 -5.24 -17.60 -10.36
CA VAL A 198 -6.12 -17.30 -9.22
C VAL A 198 -6.02 -18.40 -8.16
N SER A 199 -6.01 -19.67 -8.58
CA SER A 199 -5.83 -20.80 -7.66
C SER A 199 -4.46 -20.78 -6.98
N SER A 200 -3.42 -20.37 -7.71
CA SER A 200 -2.07 -20.19 -7.16
C SER A 200 -2.02 -19.06 -6.12
N TYR A 201 -2.65 -17.91 -6.41
CA TYR A 201 -2.78 -16.81 -5.44
C TYR A 201 -3.47 -17.27 -4.15
N LEU A 202 -4.62 -17.96 -4.28
CA LEU A 202 -5.36 -18.51 -3.14
C LEU A 202 -4.51 -19.49 -2.33
N THR A 203 -3.77 -20.37 -3.00
CA THR A 203 -2.90 -21.36 -2.35
C THR A 203 -1.81 -20.65 -1.56
N ILE A 204 -1.10 -19.68 -2.16
CA ILE A 204 -0.06 -18.90 -1.47
C ILE A 204 -0.65 -18.19 -0.24
N PHE A 205 -1.79 -17.51 -0.37
CA PHE A 205 -2.42 -16.83 0.77
C PHE A 205 -2.88 -17.79 1.86
N SER A 206 -3.17 -19.05 1.55
CA SER A 206 -3.57 -20.05 2.55
C SER A 206 -2.46 -20.36 3.56
N HIS A 207 -1.19 -20.17 3.20
CA HIS A 207 -0.04 -20.37 4.09
C HIS A 207 0.10 -19.30 5.19
N TYR A 208 -0.63 -18.18 5.09
CA TYR A 208 -0.49 -17.06 6.01
C TYR A 208 -1.77 -16.80 6.77
N GLU A 209 -1.74 -16.78 8.10
CA GLU A 209 -2.93 -16.46 8.90
C GLU A 209 -3.41 -15.02 8.63
N ALA A 210 -2.48 -14.06 8.58
CA ALA A 210 -2.74 -12.65 8.29
C ALA A 210 -1.74 -12.12 7.23
N MET A 211 -2.17 -11.12 6.46
CA MET A 211 -1.27 -10.41 5.55
C MET A 211 -0.43 -9.40 6.34
N ASP A 212 0.87 -9.38 6.05
CA ASP A 212 1.77 -8.35 6.54
C ASP A 212 2.04 -7.28 5.47
N LYS A 213 2.96 -6.38 5.77
CA LYS A 213 3.27 -5.22 4.93
C LYS A 213 3.76 -5.62 3.54
N GLU A 214 4.58 -6.67 3.45
CA GLU A 214 5.13 -7.12 2.16
C GLU A 214 4.09 -7.85 1.32
N LEU A 215 3.25 -8.70 1.94
CA LEU A 215 2.13 -9.32 1.25
C LEU A 215 1.12 -8.29 0.72
N ILE A 216 0.86 -7.23 1.51
CA ILE A 216 0.00 -6.11 1.07
C ILE A 216 0.65 -5.34 -0.09
N ARG A 217 1.96 -5.12 -0.08
CA ARG A 217 2.66 -4.46 -1.21
C ARG A 217 2.57 -5.25 -2.50
N CYS A 218 2.70 -6.58 -2.41
CA CYS A 218 2.53 -7.45 -3.58
C CYS A 218 1.17 -7.25 -4.26
N PHE A 219 0.13 -6.85 -3.51
CA PHE A 219 -1.20 -6.62 -4.07
C PHE A 219 -1.23 -5.57 -5.18
N MET A 220 -0.35 -4.56 -5.16
CA MET A 220 -0.29 -3.58 -6.24
C MET A 220 0.07 -4.18 -7.59
N TYR A 221 0.83 -5.27 -7.58
CA TYR A 221 1.21 -6.00 -8.80
C TYR A 221 0.15 -7.02 -9.21
N MET A 222 -0.60 -7.55 -8.24
CA MET A 222 -1.68 -8.52 -8.47
C MET A 222 -3.02 -7.87 -8.83
N LEU A 223 -3.32 -6.65 -8.40
CA LEU A 223 -4.64 -6.08 -8.62
C LEU A 223 -4.96 -5.82 -10.10
N PRO A 224 -4.07 -5.18 -10.89
CA PRO A 224 -4.33 -4.99 -12.32
C PRO A 224 -4.61 -6.34 -13.01
N ALA A 225 -3.85 -7.35 -12.58
CA ALA A 225 -3.95 -8.72 -13.04
C ALA A 225 -5.31 -9.35 -12.76
N LEU A 226 -5.74 -9.30 -11.50
CA LEU A 226 -7.03 -9.82 -11.07
C LEU A 226 -8.16 -9.09 -11.78
N THR A 227 -8.08 -7.76 -11.91
CA THR A 227 -9.12 -6.94 -12.54
C THR A 227 -9.30 -7.28 -14.02
N GLU A 228 -8.21 -7.45 -14.76
CA GLU A 228 -8.27 -7.87 -16.17
C GLU A 228 -8.73 -9.33 -16.31
N ALA A 229 -8.33 -10.20 -15.36
CA ALA A 229 -8.75 -11.60 -15.35
C ALA A 229 -10.24 -11.78 -15.01
N GLU A 230 -10.90 -10.83 -14.31
CA GLU A 230 -12.32 -10.94 -13.93
C GLU A 230 -13.23 -11.19 -15.13
N ASP A 231 -12.94 -10.61 -16.31
CA ASP A 231 -13.70 -10.85 -17.55
C ASP A 231 -13.61 -12.29 -18.08
N HIS A 232 -12.65 -13.07 -17.58
CA HIS A 232 -12.35 -14.43 -18.01
C HIS A 232 -12.64 -15.49 -16.93
N LEU A 233 -13.01 -15.06 -15.72
CA LEU A 233 -13.24 -15.94 -14.57
C LEU A 233 -14.74 -16.13 -14.33
N GLU A 234 -15.09 -17.26 -13.72
CA GLU A 234 -16.45 -17.46 -13.23
C GLU A 234 -16.65 -16.68 -11.92
N ASP A 235 -17.88 -16.19 -11.69
CA ASP A 235 -18.24 -15.41 -10.48
C ASP A 235 -17.77 -16.07 -9.18
N ARG A 236 -17.89 -17.41 -9.09
CA ARG A 236 -17.46 -18.18 -7.91
C ARG A 236 -15.96 -18.04 -7.61
N GLN A 237 -15.12 -17.86 -8.63
CA GLN A 237 -13.67 -17.70 -8.46
C GLN A 237 -13.34 -16.28 -8.01
N ILE A 238 -14.02 -15.28 -8.59
CA ILE A 238 -13.92 -13.88 -8.20
C ILE A 238 -14.34 -13.71 -6.73
N ASP A 239 -15.45 -14.34 -6.35
CA ASP A 239 -15.94 -14.35 -4.97
C ASP A 239 -14.96 -15.05 -4.03
N ALA A 240 -14.34 -16.16 -4.45
CA ALA A 240 -13.37 -16.88 -3.63
C ALA A 240 -12.12 -16.02 -3.33
N ILE A 241 -11.55 -15.34 -4.33
CA ILE A 241 -10.39 -14.46 -4.10
C ILE A 241 -10.75 -13.24 -3.27
N LYS A 242 -11.88 -12.57 -3.53
CA LYS A 242 -12.34 -11.43 -2.73
C LYS A 242 -12.61 -11.84 -1.28
N LYS A 243 -13.25 -12.98 -1.06
CA LYS A 243 -13.47 -13.55 0.28
C LYS A 243 -12.16 -13.85 0.99
N CYS A 244 -11.22 -14.52 0.33
CA CYS A 244 -9.91 -14.82 0.92
C CYS A 244 -9.20 -13.54 1.37
N LEU A 245 -9.09 -12.54 0.48
CA LEU A 245 -8.46 -11.25 0.78
C LEU A 245 -9.15 -10.51 1.92
N ARG A 246 -10.49 -10.54 1.95
CA ARG A 246 -11.30 -9.97 3.03
C ARG A 246 -10.99 -10.63 4.37
N GLU A 247 -10.99 -11.95 4.44
CA GLU A 247 -10.66 -12.71 5.65
C GLU A 247 -9.23 -12.41 6.14
N LYS A 248 -8.27 -12.26 5.23
CA LYS A 248 -6.91 -11.85 5.59
C LYS A 248 -6.86 -10.44 6.16
N LEU A 249 -7.56 -9.47 5.56
CA LEU A 249 -7.64 -8.11 6.08
C LEU A 249 -8.31 -8.05 7.46
N ILE A 250 -9.37 -8.84 7.68
CA ILE A 250 -10.03 -8.99 8.99
C ILE A 250 -9.09 -9.63 10.02
N SER A 251 -8.07 -10.37 9.60
CA SER A 251 -7.11 -10.93 10.53
C SER A 251 -6.07 -9.91 11.01
N ILE A 252 -5.95 -8.75 10.36
CA ILE A 252 -5.06 -7.66 10.76
C ILE A 252 -5.68 -6.84 11.90
N PRO A 253 -5.04 -6.75 13.10
CA PRO A 253 -5.59 -6.02 14.23
C PRO A 253 -5.78 -4.52 13.97
N SER A 254 -4.83 -3.90 13.27
CA SER A 254 -4.77 -2.47 13.01
C SER A 254 -4.27 -2.24 11.58
N LEU A 255 -5.13 -1.69 10.73
CA LEU A 255 -4.81 -1.39 9.33
C LEU A 255 -3.82 -0.23 9.19
N GLU A 256 -3.62 0.58 10.24
CA GLU A 256 -2.65 1.67 10.30
C GLU A 256 -1.18 1.19 10.28
N SER A 257 -0.94 -0.10 10.55
CA SER A 257 0.39 -0.69 10.47
C SER A 257 0.82 -1.06 9.04
N CYS A 258 -0.13 -0.95 8.10
CA CYS A 258 0.01 -1.35 6.71
C CYS A 258 0.29 -0.14 5.80
N PRO A 259 0.91 -0.34 4.63
CA PRO A 259 1.08 0.69 3.62
C PRO A 259 -0.28 1.25 3.16
N GLU A 260 -0.50 2.55 3.33
CA GLU A 260 -1.83 3.16 3.23
C GLU A 260 -2.44 3.09 1.84
N TYR A 261 -1.64 3.39 0.81
CA TYR A 261 -2.09 3.44 -0.57
C TYR A 261 -2.52 2.05 -1.04
N GLU A 262 -1.71 1.04 -0.74
CA GLU A 262 -1.93 -0.36 -1.09
C GLU A 262 -3.11 -0.94 -0.30
N THR A 263 -3.21 -0.61 0.99
CA THR A 263 -4.34 -1.04 1.83
C THR A 263 -5.66 -0.42 1.36
N GLN A 264 -5.67 0.87 1.02
CA GLN A 264 -6.85 1.53 0.47
C GLN A 264 -7.25 0.93 -0.87
N THR A 265 -6.28 0.62 -1.72
CA THR A 265 -6.49 0.01 -3.03
C THR A 265 -7.11 -1.39 -2.90
N LEU A 266 -6.60 -2.21 -1.97
CA LEU A 266 -7.18 -3.50 -1.64
C LEU A 266 -8.61 -3.37 -1.09
N ILE A 267 -8.85 -2.46 -0.15
CA ILE A 267 -10.19 -2.21 0.39
C ILE A 267 -11.17 -1.84 -0.72
N ASN A 268 -10.77 -0.98 -1.67
CA ASN A 268 -11.65 -0.60 -2.77
C ASN A 268 -11.97 -1.78 -3.70
N TYR A 269 -11.06 -2.76 -3.80
CA TYR A 269 -11.29 -3.97 -4.60
C TYR A 269 -12.23 -4.96 -3.91
N ILE A 270 -12.14 -5.10 -2.58
CA ILE A 270 -12.95 -6.08 -1.83
C ILE A 270 -14.30 -5.54 -1.33
N LEU A 271 -14.39 -4.25 -1.02
CA LEU A 271 -15.60 -3.61 -0.47
C LEU A 271 -16.29 -2.83 -1.59
N THR A 272 -16.93 -3.54 -2.51
CA THR A 272 -17.54 -2.96 -3.71
C THR A 272 -18.95 -2.40 -3.50
N ASP A 273 -19.60 -2.78 -2.41
CA ASP A 273 -20.98 -2.39 -2.10
C ASP A 273 -21.22 -2.27 -0.60
N THR A 274 -22.43 -1.81 -0.25
CA THR A 274 -22.89 -1.60 1.11
C THR A 274 -22.89 -2.89 1.94
N GLU A 275 -23.34 -4.01 1.39
CA GLU A 275 -23.46 -5.28 2.13
C GLU A 275 -22.07 -5.81 2.49
N ASN A 276 -21.14 -5.82 1.54
CA ASN A 276 -19.76 -6.19 1.76
C ASN A 276 -19.08 -5.29 2.80
N THR A 277 -19.36 -3.98 2.77
CA THR A 277 -18.83 -3.02 3.75
C THR A 277 -19.38 -3.29 5.15
N LEU A 278 -20.69 -3.53 5.28
CA LEU A 278 -21.34 -3.85 6.56
C LEU A 278 -20.80 -5.15 7.15
N ASN A 279 -20.76 -6.22 6.35
CA ASN A 279 -20.24 -7.53 6.76
C ASN A 279 -18.79 -7.41 7.26
N PHE A 280 -17.94 -6.67 6.54
CA PHE A 280 -16.57 -6.41 6.96
C PHE A 280 -16.50 -5.68 8.32
N ILE A 281 -17.29 -4.63 8.51
CA ILE A 281 -17.32 -3.88 9.78
C ILE A 281 -17.83 -4.78 10.93
N HIS A 282 -18.86 -5.60 10.70
CA HIS A 282 -19.41 -6.50 11.71
C HIS A 282 -18.44 -7.60 12.12
N GLU A 283 -17.79 -8.26 11.17
CA GLU A 283 -16.78 -9.29 11.47
C GLU A 283 -15.61 -8.69 12.28
N ARG A 284 -15.19 -7.47 11.94
CA ARG A 284 -14.18 -6.73 12.72
C ARG A 284 -14.69 -6.32 14.11
N ALA A 285 -15.97 -5.99 14.26
CA ALA A 285 -16.60 -5.67 15.54
C ALA A 285 -16.65 -6.89 16.46
N GLU A 286 -16.98 -8.07 15.93
CA GLU A 286 -16.89 -9.33 16.66
C GLU A 286 -15.46 -9.56 17.17
N LYS A 287 -14.43 -9.42 16.33
CA LYS A 287 -13.04 -9.57 16.78
C LYS A 287 -12.65 -8.54 17.86
N LYS A 288 -13.08 -7.29 17.75
CA LYS A 288 -12.84 -6.25 18.76
C LYS A 288 -13.37 -6.63 20.15
N ARG A 289 -14.52 -7.32 20.22
CA ARG A 289 -15.11 -7.76 21.48
C ARG A 289 -14.23 -8.77 22.22
N TYR A 290 -13.37 -9.51 21.50
CA TYR A 290 -12.44 -10.49 22.08
C TYR A 290 -10.99 -10.00 22.21
N ALA A 291 -10.60 -8.94 21.50
CA ALA A 291 -9.23 -8.43 21.48
C ALA A 291 -9.18 -6.91 21.64
N HIS A 292 -8.67 -6.44 22.79
CA HIS A 292 -8.72 -5.02 23.16
C HIS A 292 -7.92 -4.11 22.21
N ASP A 293 -6.81 -4.58 21.64
CA ASP A 293 -5.97 -3.79 20.73
C ASP A 293 -6.44 -3.79 19.27
N TYR A 294 -7.48 -4.57 18.97
CA TYR A 294 -8.07 -4.64 17.64
C TYR A 294 -8.79 -3.33 17.30
N ARG A 295 -8.89 -2.95 16.02
CA ARG A 295 -9.64 -1.77 15.57
C ARG A 295 -10.69 -2.16 14.53
N ILE A 296 -11.94 -1.78 14.77
CA ILE A 296 -13.04 -2.05 13.82
C ILE A 296 -12.81 -1.28 12.52
N ILE A 297 -12.54 0.01 12.65
CA ILE A 297 -12.27 0.92 11.53
C ILE A 297 -10.93 1.64 11.74
N PRO A 298 -10.24 2.08 10.68
CA PRO A 298 -8.99 2.85 10.80
C PRO A 298 -9.19 4.20 11.49
N LEU A 299 -8.16 4.66 12.20
CA LEU A 299 -8.12 5.99 12.82
C LEU A 299 -7.93 7.12 11.80
N TYR A 300 -7.10 6.90 10.78
CA TYR A 300 -6.83 7.88 9.74
C TYR A 300 -6.35 7.20 8.44
N ARG A 301 -6.33 8.00 7.37
CA ARG A 301 -5.77 7.74 6.02
C ARG A 301 -6.42 6.62 5.20
N ILE A 302 -7.05 5.63 5.84
CA ILE A 302 -7.79 4.54 5.18
C ILE A 302 -9.29 4.69 5.42
N SER A 303 -10.06 4.82 4.33
CA SER A 303 -11.52 4.89 4.33
C SER A 303 -12.14 3.57 3.88
N LEU A 304 -13.12 3.09 4.65
CA LEU A 304 -13.95 1.95 4.28
C LEU A 304 -15.19 2.35 3.46
N LEU A 305 -15.48 3.64 3.38
CA LEU A 305 -16.75 4.15 2.81
C LEU A 305 -16.58 4.73 1.40
N LYS A 306 -15.38 4.67 0.82
CA LYS A 306 -15.06 5.33 -0.44
C LYS A 306 -15.92 4.84 -1.62
N ASN A 307 -16.31 3.57 -1.61
CA ASN A 307 -17.12 2.93 -2.66
C ASN A 307 -18.63 2.98 -2.39
N VAL A 308 -19.07 3.54 -1.26
CA VAL A 308 -20.50 3.63 -0.94
C VAL A 308 -21.00 5.00 -1.41
N ASP A 309 -21.62 5.02 -2.58
CA ASP A 309 -22.03 6.24 -3.29
C ASP A 309 -23.52 6.58 -3.13
N ASP A 310 -24.29 5.73 -2.45
CA ASP A 310 -25.72 5.91 -2.24
C ASP A 310 -26.06 6.27 -0.79
N CYS A 311 -27.04 7.17 -0.60
CA CYS A 311 -27.40 7.61 0.76
C CYS A 311 -28.03 6.48 1.60
N ALA A 312 -28.74 5.52 1.00
CA ALA A 312 -29.44 4.49 1.76
C ALA A 312 -28.45 3.53 2.41
N GLY A 313 -27.43 3.11 1.66
CA GLY A 313 -26.32 2.31 2.15
C GLY A 313 -25.50 3.02 3.21
N LEU A 314 -25.13 4.29 2.95
CA LEU A 314 -24.44 5.11 3.96
C LEU A 314 -25.24 5.22 5.26
N CYS A 315 -26.57 5.41 5.19
CA CYS A 315 -27.41 5.49 6.37
C CYS A 315 -27.36 4.21 7.23
N LEU A 316 -27.31 3.03 6.60
CA LEU A 316 -27.22 1.75 7.31
C LEU A 316 -25.86 1.63 8.02
N ILE A 317 -24.78 1.94 7.31
CA ILE A 317 -23.42 1.89 7.88
C ILE A 317 -23.27 2.89 9.03
N PHE A 318 -23.80 4.11 8.90
CA PHE A 318 -23.77 5.09 9.99
C PHE A 318 -24.57 4.66 11.21
N ASP A 319 -25.72 4.00 11.02
CA ASP A 319 -26.51 3.50 12.14
C ASP A 319 -25.66 2.52 12.98
N ASP A 320 -24.93 1.60 12.33
CA ASP A 320 -24.05 0.63 13.03
C ASP A 320 -22.81 1.29 13.65
N LEU A 321 -22.14 2.19 12.92
CA LEU A 321 -20.97 2.89 13.46
C LEU A 321 -21.35 3.73 14.69
N LEU A 322 -22.52 4.38 14.69
CA LEU A 322 -23.02 5.08 15.88
C LEU A 322 -23.32 4.14 17.04
N VAL A 323 -23.88 2.95 16.77
CA VAL A 323 -24.09 1.92 17.81
C VAL A 323 -22.76 1.49 18.40
N PHE A 324 -21.78 1.13 17.57
CA PHE A 324 -20.45 0.73 18.04
C PHE A 324 -19.72 1.85 18.79
N MET A 325 -19.93 3.11 18.41
CA MET A 325 -19.37 4.26 19.12
C MET A 325 -20.00 4.42 20.50
N ASN A 326 -21.31 4.24 20.59
CA ASN A 326 -22.05 4.32 21.85
C ASN A 326 -21.74 3.13 22.79
N GLU A 327 -21.38 1.97 22.23
CA GLU A 327 -20.83 0.81 22.96
C GLU A 327 -19.36 1.01 23.40
N GLY A 328 -18.69 2.07 22.93
CA GLY A 328 -17.28 2.32 23.21
C GLY A 328 -16.31 1.43 22.42
N LEU A 329 -16.79 0.76 21.37
CA LEU A 329 -15.97 -0.11 20.51
C LEU A 329 -15.18 0.67 19.45
N ILE A 330 -15.67 1.85 19.06
CA ILE A 330 -14.95 2.79 18.20
C ILE A 330 -14.81 4.15 18.87
N TYR A 331 -13.69 4.81 18.62
CA TYR A 331 -13.43 6.18 19.01
C TYR A 331 -14.12 7.17 18.05
N ARG A 332 -14.44 8.36 18.56
CA ARG A 332 -15.11 9.41 17.75
C ARG A 332 -14.25 9.86 16.57
N GLU A 333 -12.96 9.91 16.78
CA GLU A 333 -11.95 10.29 15.79
C GLU A 333 -11.96 9.32 14.60
N GLN A 334 -12.09 8.02 14.86
CA GLN A 334 -12.23 7.01 13.82
C GLN A 334 -13.51 7.24 13.00
N PHE A 335 -14.64 7.47 13.69
CA PHE A 335 -15.91 7.75 13.03
C PHE A 335 -15.85 9.01 12.17
N PHE A 336 -15.30 10.11 12.70
CA PHE A 336 -15.13 11.36 11.96
C PHE A 336 -14.30 11.22 10.69
N PHE A 337 -13.22 10.42 10.75
CA PHE A 337 -12.42 10.16 9.55
C PHE A 337 -13.23 9.46 8.46
N GLN A 338 -14.05 8.47 8.83
CA GLN A 338 -14.93 7.80 7.86
C GLN A 338 -15.98 8.76 7.29
N LEU A 339 -16.56 9.64 8.11
CA LEU A 339 -17.51 10.66 7.63
C LEU A 339 -16.89 11.62 6.61
N LYS A 340 -15.61 12.02 6.78
CA LYS A 340 -14.90 12.91 5.85
C LYS A 340 -14.89 12.35 4.43
N ALA A 341 -14.74 11.04 4.27
CA ALA A 341 -14.68 10.39 2.96
C ALA A 341 -15.97 10.49 2.14
N VAL A 342 -17.10 10.77 2.79
CA VAL A 342 -18.44 10.77 2.17
C VAL A 342 -19.16 12.12 2.31
N THR A 343 -18.40 13.17 2.62
CA THR A 343 -18.91 14.54 2.79
C THR A 343 -19.52 15.14 1.54
N SER A 344 -19.11 14.69 0.36
CA SER A 344 -19.58 15.16 -0.94
C SER A 344 -20.77 14.38 -1.48
N VAL A 345 -21.15 13.26 -0.86
CA VAL A 345 -22.21 12.38 -1.38
C VAL A 345 -23.57 13.06 -1.22
N LYS A 346 -24.32 13.13 -2.32
CA LYS A 346 -25.61 13.81 -2.40
C LYS A 346 -26.72 12.82 -2.67
N HIS A 347 -27.87 13.09 -2.06
CA HIS A 347 -29.09 12.36 -2.36
C HIS A 347 -29.54 12.66 -3.79
N GLN A 348 -29.69 11.62 -4.61
CA GLN A 348 -30.00 11.76 -6.04
C GLN A 348 -31.28 12.57 -6.29
N VAL A 349 -32.32 12.39 -5.45
CA VAL A 349 -33.60 13.11 -5.58
C VAL A 349 -33.56 14.54 -5.05
N THR A 350 -33.04 14.78 -3.84
CA THR A 350 -33.14 16.09 -3.18
C THR A 350 -31.96 17.02 -3.48
N GLY A 351 -30.86 16.48 -4.01
CA GLY A 351 -29.60 17.20 -4.24
C GLY A 351 -28.85 17.61 -2.96
N LYS A 352 -29.40 17.32 -1.78
CA LYS A 352 -28.81 17.63 -0.47
C LYS A 352 -27.76 16.60 -0.09
N LEU A 353 -26.84 16.99 0.79
CA LEU A 353 -25.82 16.08 1.31
C LEU A 353 -26.48 14.92 2.07
N CYS A 354 -26.04 13.68 1.83
CA CYS A 354 -26.57 12.51 2.53
C CYS A 354 -26.43 12.66 4.05
N LEU A 355 -25.29 13.19 4.51
CA LEU A 355 -25.04 13.45 5.93
C LEU A 355 -26.04 14.45 6.55
N GLU A 356 -26.45 15.47 5.79
CA GLU A 356 -27.41 16.47 6.25
C GLU A 356 -28.81 15.85 6.43
N GLU A 357 -29.26 15.07 5.45
CA GLU A 357 -30.55 14.37 5.51
C GLU A 357 -30.56 13.29 6.60
N TYR A 358 -29.45 12.57 6.76
CA TYR A 358 -29.28 11.60 7.84
C TYR A 358 -29.33 12.27 9.22
N ALA A 359 -28.67 13.42 9.40
CA ALA A 359 -28.71 14.18 10.65
C ALA A 359 -30.13 14.67 10.99
N LYS A 360 -30.91 15.14 10.01
CA LYS A 360 -32.33 15.48 10.20
C LYS A 360 -33.15 14.27 10.61
N ARG A 361 -32.91 13.11 9.99
CA ARG A 361 -33.58 11.85 10.33
C ARG A 361 -33.31 11.46 11.78
N LEU A 362 -32.07 11.58 12.26
CA LEU A 362 -31.71 11.34 13.67
C LEU A 362 -32.43 12.32 14.61
N LEU A 363 -32.47 13.61 14.27
CA LEU A 363 -33.16 14.63 15.04
C LEU A 363 -34.67 14.32 15.16
N ASN A 364 -35.32 13.96 14.05
CA ASN A 364 -36.74 13.59 14.02
C ASN A 364 -37.03 12.32 14.84
N LYS A 365 -36.06 11.41 14.97
CA LYS A 365 -36.13 10.22 15.84
C LYS A 365 -35.77 10.52 17.30
N GLY A 366 -35.48 11.78 17.66
CA GLY A 366 -35.08 12.17 19.02
C GLY A 366 -33.63 11.77 19.40
N ARG A 367 -32.81 11.31 18.45
CA ARG A 367 -31.41 10.91 18.65
C ARG A 367 -30.47 12.13 18.62
N ILE A 368 -30.71 13.07 19.54
CA ILE A 368 -30.04 14.39 19.55
C ILE A 368 -28.52 14.27 19.68
N ASN A 369 -28.00 13.38 20.54
CA ASN A 369 -26.56 13.21 20.73
C ASN A 369 -25.84 12.68 19.47
N ASP A 370 -26.50 11.77 18.76
CA ASP A 370 -25.96 11.21 17.52
C ASP A 370 -25.97 12.28 16.42
N ALA A 371 -27.06 13.04 16.28
CA ALA A 371 -27.14 14.17 15.37
C ALA A 371 -26.05 15.24 15.68
N LEU A 372 -25.82 15.54 16.96
CA LEU A 372 -24.79 16.47 17.40
C LEU A 372 -23.38 15.98 17.06
N THR A 373 -23.15 14.66 17.06
CA THR A 373 -21.87 14.08 16.65
C THR A 373 -21.57 14.39 15.17
N LEU A 374 -22.58 14.38 14.30
CA LEU A 374 -22.43 14.70 12.88
C LEU A 374 -22.16 16.19 12.61
N CYS A 375 -22.50 17.09 13.55
CA CYS A 375 -22.27 18.53 13.38
C CYS A 375 -20.80 18.86 13.13
N HIS A 376 -19.86 18.11 13.73
CA HIS A 376 -18.43 18.32 13.49
C HIS A 376 -18.08 18.29 12.00
N THR A 377 -18.60 17.30 11.27
CA THR A 377 -18.37 17.15 9.83
C THR A 377 -19.22 18.12 9.00
N LEU A 378 -20.48 18.37 9.42
CA LEU A 378 -21.36 19.32 8.72
C LEU A 378 -20.80 20.75 8.76
N LEU A 379 -20.14 21.16 9.85
CA LEU A 379 -19.49 22.47 9.98
C LEU A 379 -18.37 22.71 8.94
N LEU A 380 -17.88 21.66 8.30
CA LEU A 380 -16.90 21.75 7.21
C LEU A 380 -17.56 21.92 5.83
N GLN A 381 -18.89 21.84 5.76
CA GLN A 381 -19.65 21.88 4.50
C GLN A 381 -20.48 23.17 4.41
N PRO A 382 -20.37 23.91 3.30
CA PRO A 382 -21.17 25.12 3.11
C PRO A 382 -22.65 24.76 2.99
N GLN A 383 -23.54 25.72 3.33
CA GLN A 383 -24.99 25.60 3.14
C GLN A 383 -25.67 24.55 4.07
N THR A 384 -25.01 24.15 5.15
CA THR A 384 -25.56 23.21 6.15
C THR A 384 -26.04 23.91 7.43
N GLU A 385 -25.94 25.24 7.49
CA GLU A 385 -26.12 26.07 8.68
C GLU A 385 -27.52 25.91 9.29
N GLU A 386 -28.56 25.86 8.46
CA GLU A 386 -29.94 25.67 8.93
C GLU A 386 -30.09 24.34 9.70
N THR A 387 -29.51 23.27 9.18
CA THR A 387 -29.57 21.94 9.80
C THR A 387 -28.76 21.91 11.08
N ILE A 388 -27.56 22.51 11.08
CA ILE A 388 -26.72 22.63 12.28
C ILE A 388 -27.47 23.39 13.37
N LEU A 389 -28.06 24.55 13.06
CA LEU A 389 -28.82 25.35 14.03
C LEU A 389 -29.98 24.58 14.64
N LYS A 390 -30.73 23.80 13.84
CA LYS A 390 -31.82 22.94 14.36
C LYS A 390 -31.32 21.88 15.33
N ILE A 391 -30.19 21.23 15.03
CA ILE A 391 -29.58 20.23 15.91
C ILE A 391 -29.13 20.87 17.23
N LEU A 392 -28.45 22.02 17.14
CA LEU A 392 -27.98 22.75 18.31
C LEU A 392 -29.13 23.27 19.19
N ASP A 393 -30.20 23.77 18.58
CA ASP A 393 -31.40 24.21 19.33
C ASP A 393 -32.04 23.03 20.07
N GLY A 394 -32.20 21.89 19.39
CA GLY A 394 -32.67 20.65 20.01
C GLY A 394 -31.78 20.19 21.18
N ALA A 395 -30.46 20.30 21.03
CA ALA A 395 -29.50 19.99 22.09
C ALA A 395 -29.61 20.96 23.29
N VAL A 396 -29.80 22.26 23.05
CA VAL A 396 -30.03 23.24 24.11
C VAL A 396 -31.34 22.95 24.84
N ALA A 397 -32.42 22.68 24.11
CA ALA A 397 -33.71 22.31 24.68
C ALA A 397 -33.63 21.04 25.54
N ALA A 398 -32.78 20.08 25.15
CA ALA A 398 -32.49 18.87 25.92
C ALA A 398 -31.47 19.05 27.05
N GLY A 399 -31.02 20.28 27.34
CA GLY A 399 -30.06 20.57 28.41
C GLY A 399 -28.61 20.13 28.12
N ARG A 400 -28.26 19.86 26.87
CA ARG A 400 -26.97 19.28 26.43
C ARG A 400 -25.89 20.33 26.12
N LYS A 401 -25.89 21.47 26.82
CA LYS A 401 -24.91 22.56 26.58
C LYS A 401 -23.44 22.11 26.66
N LYS A 402 -23.12 21.20 27.60
CA LYS A 402 -21.77 20.62 27.73
C LYS A 402 -21.34 19.84 26.49
N ASP A 403 -22.27 19.14 25.84
CA ASP A 403 -21.97 18.38 24.64
C ASP A 403 -21.75 19.30 23.43
N ILE A 404 -22.48 20.41 23.35
CA ILE A 404 -22.26 21.47 22.35
C ILE A 404 -20.85 22.05 22.50
N ARG A 405 -20.44 22.40 23.73
CA ARG A 405 -19.07 22.86 24.03
C ARG A 405 -18.02 21.87 23.58
N ARG A 406 -18.21 20.59 23.91
CA ARG A 406 -17.28 19.52 23.50
C ARG A 406 -17.22 19.36 21.98
N MET A 407 -18.36 19.49 21.28
CA MET A 407 -18.41 19.42 19.82
C MET A 407 -17.61 20.55 19.18
N PHE A 408 -17.83 21.80 19.61
CA PHE A 408 -17.07 22.94 19.09
C PHE A 408 -15.59 22.88 19.46
N TRP A 409 -15.25 22.42 20.66
CA TRP A 409 -13.87 22.16 21.05
C TRP A 409 -13.18 21.19 20.08
N ASN A 410 -13.80 20.04 19.81
CA ASN A 410 -13.27 19.07 18.88
C ASN A 410 -13.20 19.64 17.45
N TYR A 411 -14.20 20.40 17.01
CA TYR A 411 -14.18 21.10 15.72
C TYR A 411 -13.00 22.05 15.59
N THR A 412 -12.68 22.81 16.64
CA THR A 412 -11.51 23.70 16.63
C THR A 412 -10.17 22.96 16.68
N TRP A 413 -10.12 21.78 17.32
CA TRP A 413 -8.86 21.10 17.66
C TRP A 413 -8.50 19.88 16.81
N CYS A 414 -9.45 19.29 16.07
CA CYS A 414 -9.17 18.15 15.20
C CYS A 414 -8.43 18.63 13.95
N ASP A 415 -7.38 17.91 13.54
CA ASP A 415 -6.45 18.23 12.44
C ASP A 415 -5.30 19.19 12.83
N ALA A 416 -4.14 19.00 12.21
CA ALA A 416 -2.96 19.83 12.44
C ALA A 416 -3.21 21.26 11.95
N PHE A 417 -2.97 22.23 12.82
CA PHE A 417 -2.97 23.65 12.47
C PHE A 417 -1.54 24.18 12.51
N SER A 418 -1.20 25.01 11.53
CA SER A 418 0.07 25.73 11.49
C SER A 418 -0.11 27.17 11.92
N PHE A 419 0.97 27.76 12.42
CA PHE A 419 1.09 29.20 12.62
C PHE A 419 2.01 29.76 11.54
N ALA A 420 1.53 30.79 10.86
CA ALA A 420 2.31 31.63 9.96
C ALA A 420 2.10 33.08 10.39
N GLU A 421 3.18 33.81 10.64
CA GLU A 421 3.16 35.25 11.00
C GLU A 421 2.22 35.57 12.20
N GLY A 422 2.24 34.74 13.24
CA GLY A 422 1.41 34.93 14.45
C GLY A 422 -0.09 34.65 14.24
N ARG A 423 -0.48 34.05 13.11
CA ARG A 423 -1.85 33.65 12.81
C ARG A 423 -1.94 32.19 12.45
N SER A 424 -3.11 31.59 12.71
CA SER A 424 -3.46 30.28 12.19
C SER A 424 -4.70 30.43 11.32
N PRO A 425 -4.54 30.49 9.98
CA PRO A 425 -5.66 30.68 9.06
C PRO A 425 -6.76 29.62 9.23
N GLU A 426 -6.38 28.41 9.63
CA GLU A 426 -7.32 27.31 9.86
C GLU A 426 -8.19 27.56 11.11
N LEU A 427 -7.59 28.00 12.22
CA LEU A 427 -8.34 28.36 13.43
C LEU A 427 -9.22 29.60 13.21
N ASP A 428 -8.71 30.59 12.49
CA ASP A 428 -9.48 31.80 12.15
C ASP A 428 -10.71 31.45 11.30
N ARG A 429 -10.58 30.57 10.29
CA ARG A 429 -11.71 30.07 9.49
C ARG A 429 -12.73 29.31 10.34
N ARG A 430 -12.29 28.42 11.22
CA ARG A 430 -13.19 27.65 12.10
C ARG A 430 -13.96 28.57 13.05
N ARG A 431 -13.29 29.59 13.59
CA ARG A 431 -13.92 30.65 14.39
C ARG A 431 -14.96 31.41 13.57
N GLU A 432 -14.66 31.78 12.34
CA GLU A 432 -15.59 32.47 11.44
C GLU A 432 -16.86 31.67 11.17
N VAL A 433 -16.76 30.34 10.99
CA VAL A 433 -17.94 29.46 10.86
C VAL A 433 -18.85 29.56 12.08
N ILE A 434 -18.29 29.56 13.30
CA ILE A 434 -19.06 29.67 14.54
C ILE A 434 -19.69 31.07 14.67
N ALA A 435 -18.94 32.13 14.34
CA ALA A 435 -19.44 33.49 14.33
C ALA A 435 -20.58 33.66 13.31
N HIS A 436 -20.47 33.01 12.14
CA HIS A 436 -21.53 32.99 11.13
C HIS A 436 -22.79 32.30 11.65
N LEU A 437 -22.68 31.12 12.28
CA LEU A 437 -23.81 30.45 12.92
C LEU A 437 -24.47 31.32 14.00
N LEU A 438 -23.67 32.01 14.82
CA LEU A 438 -24.16 32.96 15.82
C LEU A 438 -24.95 34.10 15.16
N SER A 439 -24.52 34.59 14.01
CA SER A 439 -25.22 35.66 13.28
C SER A 439 -26.62 35.23 12.81
N LEU A 440 -26.76 33.96 12.43
CA LEU A 440 -28.00 33.35 11.94
C LEU A 440 -28.93 32.87 13.07
N ALA A 441 -28.41 32.64 14.27
CA ALA A 441 -29.17 32.10 15.39
C ALA A 441 -30.23 33.09 15.93
N PRO A 442 -31.49 32.67 16.11
CA PRO A 442 -32.55 33.54 16.64
C PRO A 442 -32.29 33.91 18.11
N PRO A 443 -32.87 35.02 18.62
CA PRO A 443 -32.79 35.36 20.04
C PRO A 443 -33.27 34.21 20.94
N GLY A 444 -32.48 33.83 21.94
CA GLY A 444 -32.83 32.75 22.86
C GLY A 444 -31.62 32.01 23.44
N GLY A 445 -31.89 30.82 24.00
CA GLY A 445 -30.88 29.99 24.68
C GLY A 445 -29.76 29.49 23.75
N LEU A 446 -30.07 29.20 22.49
CA LEU A 446 -29.06 28.82 21.49
C LEU A 446 -28.07 29.95 21.22
N ARG A 447 -28.56 31.16 20.95
CA ARG A 447 -27.71 32.33 20.67
C ARG A 447 -26.81 32.69 21.86
N ALA A 448 -27.32 32.56 23.09
CA ALA A 448 -26.52 32.72 24.30
C ALA A 448 -25.39 31.67 24.38
N THR A 449 -25.72 30.40 24.12
CA THR A 449 -24.75 29.29 24.13
C THR A 449 -23.68 29.51 23.04
N LEU A 450 -24.06 29.85 21.81
CA LEU A 450 -23.11 30.11 20.73
C LEU A 450 -22.18 31.30 21.03
N ARG A 451 -22.67 32.34 21.71
CA ARG A 451 -21.84 33.46 22.14
C ARG A 451 -20.81 33.03 23.18
N GLU A 452 -21.23 32.29 24.21
CA GLU A 452 -20.32 31.75 25.23
C GLU A 452 -19.23 30.86 24.61
N GLU A 453 -19.60 30.03 23.64
CA GLU A 453 -18.65 29.14 22.95
C GLU A 453 -17.68 29.92 22.04
N LEU A 454 -18.15 30.94 21.33
CA LEU A 454 -17.27 31.82 20.54
C LEU A 454 -16.27 32.55 21.44
N ASP A 455 -16.72 33.12 22.56
CA ASP A 455 -15.85 33.79 23.54
C ASP A 455 -14.82 32.80 24.13
N SER A 456 -15.23 31.56 24.41
CA SER A 456 -14.33 30.51 24.90
C SER A 456 -13.27 30.12 23.87
N ILE A 457 -13.62 30.08 22.58
CA ILE A 457 -12.69 29.75 21.49
C ILE A 457 -11.72 30.90 21.27
N ASP A 458 -12.21 32.14 21.32
CA ASP A 458 -11.39 33.35 21.20
C ASP A 458 -10.33 33.39 22.30
N GLY A 459 -10.72 33.15 23.55
CA GLY A 459 -9.76 33.06 24.67
C GLY A 459 -8.70 31.99 24.46
N ARG A 460 -9.09 30.83 23.91
CA ARG A 460 -8.17 29.70 23.64
C ARG A 460 -7.21 29.98 22.50
N ILE A 461 -7.69 30.53 21.38
CA ILE A 461 -6.82 30.92 20.26
C ILE A 461 -5.74 31.89 20.74
N GLN A 462 -6.08 32.82 21.65
CA GLN A 462 -5.12 33.74 22.26
C GLN A 462 -4.10 33.03 23.16
N THR A 463 -4.54 32.05 23.97
CA THR A 463 -3.62 31.25 24.80
C THR A 463 -2.60 30.50 23.94
N ILE A 464 -3.03 29.83 22.87
CA ILE A 464 -2.14 29.07 21.99
C ILE A 464 -1.14 29.99 21.28
N LYS A 465 -1.61 31.15 20.80
CA LYS A 465 -0.73 32.15 20.17
C LYS A 465 0.38 32.55 21.13
N LYS A 466 0.02 32.83 22.38
CA LYS A 466 0.97 33.19 23.43
C LYS A 466 1.96 32.06 23.73
N GLU A 467 1.50 30.82 23.89
CA GLU A 467 2.37 29.65 24.11
C GLU A 467 3.33 29.43 22.93
N HIS A 468 2.86 29.59 21.69
CA HIS A 468 3.70 29.47 20.50
C HIS A 468 4.74 30.59 20.38
N GLU A 469 4.37 31.83 20.71
CA GLU A 469 5.29 32.97 20.76
C GLU A 469 6.36 32.78 21.86
N GLU A 470 5.98 32.26 23.04
CA GLU A 470 6.91 31.94 24.14
C GLU A 470 7.88 30.80 23.78
N ASP A 471 7.41 29.74 23.11
CA ASP A 471 8.25 28.64 22.61
C ASP A 471 9.24 29.09 21.52
N LEU A 472 8.83 30.02 20.65
CA LEU A 472 9.72 30.64 19.67
C LEU A 472 10.78 31.52 20.34
N VAL A 473 10.44 32.27 21.40
CA VAL A 473 11.40 33.10 22.15
C VAL A 473 12.41 32.24 22.93
N THR A 474 12.05 31.03 23.35
CA THR A 474 12.93 30.15 24.15
C THR A 474 13.89 29.31 23.28
N ARG A 475 13.64 29.22 21.96
CA ARG A 475 14.49 28.51 20.99
C ARG A 475 15.48 29.41 20.25
N TRP A 476 15.47 30.70 20.54
CA TRP A 476 16.44 31.71 20.09
C TRP A 476 17.20 32.24 21.31
#